data_AF-A0A934Q9W0-F1
#
_entry.id   AF-A0A934Q9W0-F1
#
_cell.length_a   1.000
_cell.length_b   1.000
_cell.length_c   1.000
_cell.angle_alpha   90.00
_cell.angle_beta   90.00
_cell.angle_gamma   90.00
#
_symmetry.space_group_name_H-M   'P 1'
#
loop_
_entity.id
_entity.type
_entity.pdbx_description
1 polymer ?
#
loop_
_entity_poly.entity_id
_entity_poly.type
_entity_poly.pdbx_seq_one_letter_code
_entity_poly.pdbx_strand_id
1 'polypeptide(L)'
;MNDKPLNVDIVSFDNLQAIFDTEDALLNAPEKPKKITSTDRLERSFVEILEFVREHGREPSATTREIAERKLGARLEGIRGNPEKVELLRDLDELGLLDEPEAPASLEDLLSLDSIGDGLGLLDDPSGLHDVAALPVDRRTHSETGQGAQREKCEDFDQFEPLFKQKHAELAEGAARLIPFRGGQTIREGAFFVLNGMMMFVAEVREPEYKKTTVRENRRERLRLIFENGTESAMYRQSLNIRFGEGDGGYEVVPVSYEELLADDVATGWVYVLRSLSDDPQISMRKNLYKIGFSTTPVEKRIANAKNEPTYLMAPVEIVETYRTYNMKTSALEHLLHRVFAGARLRINQTGTDGRSYNVTEWFEVPLHVIRQAIELITNGEIVDYSYATDLRSLVPTMS
;
A
#
# COMPACT_ATOMS: atom_id res chain seq x y z
N MET A 1 -10.01 53.72 69.87
CA MET A 1 -10.84 52.94 70.81
C MET A 1 -11.31 51.70 70.06
N ASN A 2 -11.10 50.55 70.68
CA ASN A 2 -11.47 49.18 70.31
C ASN A 2 -10.61 48.47 69.25
N ASP A 3 -9.39 48.10 69.69
CA ASP A 3 -8.77 46.83 69.31
C ASP A 3 -9.72 45.67 69.70
N LYS A 4 -10.20 44.94 68.70
CA LYS A 4 -10.97 43.71 68.88
C LYS A 4 -10.07 42.57 68.38
N PRO A 5 -9.60 41.65 69.25
CA PRO A 5 -8.78 40.55 68.78
C PRO A 5 -9.66 39.57 67.99
N LEU A 6 -9.22 39.24 66.77
CA LEU A 6 -9.75 38.12 66.00
C LEU A 6 -9.37 36.83 66.73
N ASN A 7 -10.37 36.25 67.39
CA ASN A 7 -10.31 34.92 67.98
C ASN A 7 -10.16 33.91 66.83
N VAL A 8 -8.93 33.47 66.57
CA VAL A 8 -8.68 32.33 65.70
C VAL A 8 -9.02 31.11 66.53
N ASP A 9 -10.17 30.50 66.25
CA ASP A 9 -10.52 29.20 66.79
C ASP A 9 -9.47 28.19 66.30
N ILE A 10 -8.48 27.93 67.17
CA ILE A 10 -7.56 26.81 67.02
C ILE A 10 -8.43 25.58 67.18
N VAL A 11 -8.81 24.97 66.07
CA VAL A 11 -9.49 23.68 66.05
C VAL A 11 -8.56 22.71 66.76
N SER A 12 -8.92 22.33 67.99
CA SER A 12 -8.18 21.31 68.74
C SER A 12 -8.22 20.01 67.93
N PHE A 13 -7.04 19.45 67.65
CA PHE A 13 -6.85 18.19 66.91
C PHE A 13 -7.25 16.95 67.74
N ASP A 14 -8.05 17.10 68.79
CA ASP A 14 -8.41 16.02 69.72
C ASP A 14 -9.40 15.00 69.14
N ASN A 15 -9.84 15.16 67.90
CA ASN A 15 -10.77 14.23 67.26
C ASN A 15 -10.36 13.84 65.83
N LEU A 16 -9.06 13.67 65.59
CA LEU A 16 -8.57 13.01 64.37
C LEU A 16 -9.16 11.61 64.20
N GLN A 17 -9.44 10.89 65.29
CA GLN A 17 -10.04 9.56 65.25
C GLN A 17 -11.48 9.57 64.67
N ALA A 18 -12.25 10.63 64.96
CA ALA A 18 -13.63 10.76 64.48
C ALA A 18 -13.71 11.01 62.95
N ILE A 19 -12.64 11.48 62.32
CA ILE A 19 -12.57 11.63 60.87
C ILE A 19 -12.35 10.27 60.20
N PHE A 20 -11.59 9.36 60.83
CA PHE A 20 -11.32 8.02 60.29
C PHE A 20 -12.42 6.99 60.57
N ASP A 21 -13.26 7.21 61.58
CA ASP A 21 -14.36 6.29 61.97
C ASP A 21 -15.68 6.57 61.21
N THR A 22 -15.72 7.58 60.34
CA THR A 22 -16.82 7.72 59.38
C THR A 22 -16.62 6.64 58.32
N GLU A 23 -17.49 5.64 58.26
CA GLU A 23 -17.57 4.66 57.17
C GLU A 23 -17.91 5.37 55.86
N ASP A 24 -16.94 6.11 55.34
CA ASP A 24 -17.04 6.83 54.10
C ASP A 24 -17.01 5.79 52.98
N ALA A 25 -18.17 5.59 52.35
CA ALA A 25 -18.28 4.98 51.04
C ALA A 25 -17.40 5.68 49.97
N LEU A 26 -16.76 6.80 50.33
CA LEU A 26 -15.73 7.54 49.57
C LEU A 26 -14.32 6.93 49.66
N LEU A 27 -14.03 6.04 50.61
CA LEU A 27 -12.74 5.33 50.74
C LEU A 27 -12.74 3.93 50.11
N ASN A 28 -13.89 3.44 49.66
CA ASN A 28 -13.94 2.31 48.74
C ASN A 28 -13.52 2.80 47.37
N ALA A 29 -12.22 2.66 47.06
CA ALA A 29 -11.75 2.80 45.70
C ALA A 29 -12.65 1.93 44.80
N PRO A 30 -13.19 2.45 43.68
CA PRO A 30 -13.94 1.60 42.77
C PRO A 30 -13.05 0.40 42.47
N GLU A 31 -13.59 -0.82 42.65
CA GLU A 31 -12.87 -2.04 42.27
C GLU A 31 -12.27 -1.76 40.89
N LYS A 32 -10.93 -1.71 40.83
CA LYS A 32 -10.26 -1.37 39.58
C LYS A 32 -10.85 -2.30 38.54
N PRO A 33 -11.44 -1.78 37.44
CA PRO A 33 -12.05 -2.64 36.44
C PRO A 33 -10.99 -3.68 36.10
N LYS A 34 -11.32 -4.97 36.29
CA LYS A 34 -10.40 -6.07 36.02
C LYS A 34 -9.73 -5.73 34.69
N LYS A 35 -8.39 -5.60 34.71
CA LYS A 35 -7.67 -5.22 33.49
C LYS A 35 -8.05 -6.26 32.45
N ILE A 36 -8.83 -5.84 31.46
CA ILE A 36 -9.29 -6.73 30.40
C ILE A 36 -8.03 -7.26 29.73
N THR A 37 -7.68 -8.50 30.06
CA THR A 37 -6.53 -9.20 29.52
C THR A 37 -6.77 -9.43 28.02
N SER A 38 -5.70 -9.57 27.24
CA SER A 38 -5.81 -9.83 25.79
C SER A 38 -6.65 -11.06 25.48
N THR A 39 -6.67 -12.02 26.39
CA THR A 39 -7.47 -13.26 26.38
C THR A 39 -8.98 -12.98 26.50
N ASP A 40 -9.43 -12.19 27.50
CA ASP A 40 -10.86 -11.84 27.66
C ASP A 40 -11.45 -11.11 26.44
N ARG A 41 -10.63 -10.33 25.73
CA ARG A 41 -11.08 -9.65 24.49
C ARG A 41 -11.25 -10.63 23.34
N LEU A 42 -10.39 -11.64 23.27
CA LEU A 42 -10.42 -12.68 22.25
C LEU A 42 -11.68 -13.55 22.42
N GLU A 43 -11.93 -14.01 23.64
CA GLU A 43 -13.11 -14.81 23.98
C GLU A 43 -14.41 -14.06 23.66
N ARG A 44 -14.52 -12.79 24.07
CA ARG A 44 -15.69 -11.97 23.76
C ARG A 44 -15.88 -11.78 22.25
N SER A 45 -14.79 -11.60 21.51
CA SER A 45 -14.86 -11.46 20.05
C SER A 45 -15.25 -12.76 19.33
N PHE A 46 -14.95 -13.92 19.92
CA PHE A 46 -15.37 -15.21 19.40
C PHE A 46 -16.84 -15.49 19.71
N VAL A 47 -17.33 -15.10 20.89
CA VAL A 47 -18.76 -15.18 21.24
C VAL A 47 -19.61 -14.32 20.29
N GLU A 48 -19.15 -13.13 19.89
CA GLU A 48 -19.82 -12.31 18.86
C GLU A 48 -19.93 -13.04 17.50
N ILE A 49 -18.93 -13.85 17.14
CA ILE A 49 -18.96 -14.67 15.92
C ILE A 49 -19.96 -15.82 16.09
N LEU A 50 -19.98 -16.49 17.24
CA LEU A 50 -20.96 -17.56 17.54
C LEU A 50 -22.40 -17.05 17.53
N GLU A 51 -22.65 -15.86 18.09
CA GLU A 51 -23.97 -15.21 18.04
C GLU A 51 -24.39 -14.91 16.59
N PHE A 52 -23.47 -14.38 15.77
CA PHE A 52 -23.74 -14.14 14.35
C PHE A 52 -24.11 -15.43 13.61
N VAL A 53 -23.37 -16.53 13.86
CA VAL A 53 -23.64 -17.83 13.24
C VAL A 53 -24.97 -18.42 13.72
N ARG A 54 -25.32 -18.25 15.00
CA ARG A 54 -26.63 -18.68 15.54
C ARG A 54 -27.80 -17.89 14.94
N GLU A 55 -27.62 -16.60 14.73
CA GLU A 55 -28.67 -15.72 14.19
C GLU A 55 -28.87 -15.88 12.68
N HIS A 56 -27.79 -16.07 11.93
CA HIS A 56 -27.81 -16.09 10.46
C HIS A 56 -27.67 -17.49 9.85
N GLY A 57 -27.33 -18.51 10.64
CA GLY A 57 -27.15 -19.89 10.19
C GLY A 57 -25.98 -20.09 9.21
N ARG A 58 -25.07 -19.12 9.11
CA ARG A 58 -23.92 -19.12 8.18
C ARG A 58 -22.70 -18.47 8.81
N GLU A 59 -21.52 -18.86 8.35
CA GLU A 59 -20.25 -18.24 8.76
C GLU A 59 -20.14 -16.80 8.22
N PRO A 60 -19.57 -15.85 8.99
CA PRO A 60 -19.32 -14.51 8.51
C PRO A 60 -18.18 -14.51 7.47
N SER A 61 -18.39 -13.84 6.33
CA SER A 61 -17.40 -13.79 5.24
C SER A 61 -16.58 -12.49 5.24
N ALA A 62 -15.27 -12.61 5.03
CA ALA A 62 -14.35 -11.46 4.90
C ALA A 62 -14.49 -10.69 3.58
N THR A 63 -15.27 -11.20 2.61
CA THR A 63 -15.41 -10.60 1.27
C THR A 63 -16.75 -9.87 1.09
N THR A 64 -17.65 -9.91 2.08
CA THR A 64 -19.00 -9.32 1.97
C THR A 64 -18.97 -7.79 1.98
N ARG A 65 -19.90 -7.16 1.25
CA ARG A 65 -20.07 -5.69 1.20
C ARG A 65 -20.53 -5.07 2.53
N GLU A 66 -21.10 -5.84 3.44
CA GLU A 66 -21.57 -5.39 4.74
C GLU A 66 -20.43 -5.30 5.76
N ILE A 67 -20.24 -4.10 6.34
CA ILE A 67 -19.06 -3.78 7.17
C ILE A 67 -19.04 -4.57 8.48
N ALA A 68 -20.21 -4.88 9.06
CA ALA A 68 -20.32 -5.63 10.31
C ALA A 68 -19.93 -7.11 10.11
N GLU A 69 -20.50 -7.77 9.09
CA GLU A 69 -20.18 -9.16 8.72
C GLU A 69 -18.72 -9.30 8.31
N ARG A 70 -18.19 -8.37 7.50
CA ARG A 70 -16.80 -8.40 7.05
C ARG A 70 -15.79 -8.34 8.19
N LYS A 71 -16.09 -7.54 9.22
CA LYS A 71 -15.25 -7.45 10.42
C LYS A 71 -15.26 -8.76 11.21
N LEU A 72 -16.40 -9.44 11.30
CA LEU A 72 -16.51 -10.74 11.97
C LEU A 72 -15.81 -11.85 11.16
N GLY A 73 -15.93 -11.83 9.83
CA GLY A 73 -15.28 -12.81 8.94
C GLY A 73 -13.76 -12.69 8.94
N ALA A 74 -13.22 -11.46 8.84
CA ALA A 74 -11.78 -11.23 8.95
C ALA A 74 -11.22 -11.60 10.34
N ARG A 75 -12.04 -11.50 11.39
CA ARG A 75 -11.68 -11.97 12.75
C ARG A 75 -11.67 -13.48 12.83
N LEU A 76 -12.67 -14.17 12.27
CA LEU A 76 -12.73 -15.64 12.23
C LEU A 76 -11.53 -16.22 11.46
N GLU A 77 -11.21 -15.66 10.28
CA GLU A 77 -10.01 -16.02 9.51
C GLU A 77 -8.73 -15.78 10.31
N GLY A 78 -8.64 -14.64 11.02
CA GLY A 78 -7.50 -14.33 11.88
C GLY A 78 -7.37 -15.20 13.12
N ILE A 79 -8.46 -15.83 13.58
CA ILE A 79 -8.45 -16.84 14.64
C ILE A 79 -8.00 -18.19 14.05
N ARG A 80 -8.59 -18.63 12.94
CA ARG A 80 -8.20 -19.86 12.21
C ARG A 80 -6.72 -19.86 11.82
N GLY A 81 -6.17 -18.72 11.41
CA GLY A 81 -4.76 -18.57 11.03
C GLY A 81 -3.75 -18.58 12.17
N ASN A 82 -4.17 -18.70 13.44
CA ASN A 82 -3.25 -18.77 14.58
C ASN A 82 -3.58 -19.96 15.51
N PRO A 83 -2.73 -21.01 15.52
CA PRO A 83 -3.00 -22.24 16.26
C PRO A 83 -3.07 -22.05 17.78
N GLU A 84 -2.33 -21.08 18.36
CA GLU A 84 -2.39 -20.79 19.81
C GLU A 84 -3.75 -20.21 20.21
N LYS A 85 -4.38 -19.43 19.33
CA LYS A 85 -5.72 -18.86 19.55
C LYS A 85 -6.81 -19.91 19.36
N VAL A 86 -6.63 -20.80 18.39
CA VAL A 86 -7.53 -21.94 18.17
C VAL A 86 -7.56 -22.85 19.39
N GLU A 87 -6.40 -23.17 19.98
CA GLU A 87 -6.32 -24.04 21.16
C GLU A 87 -6.98 -23.39 22.40
N LEU A 88 -6.81 -22.08 22.59
CA LEU A 88 -7.45 -21.33 23.68
C LEU A 88 -8.97 -21.20 23.55
N LEU A 89 -9.49 -21.19 22.32
CA LEU A 89 -10.92 -21.00 22.05
C LEU A 89 -11.66 -22.31 21.77
N ARG A 90 -10.96 -23.45 21.74
CA ARG A 90 -11.54 -24.78 21.48
C ARG A 90 -12.63 -25.14 22.50
N ASP A 91 -12.46 -24.75 23.76
CA ASP A 91 -13.44 -25.01 24.82
C ASP A 91 -14.74 -24.19 24.67
N LEU A 92 -14.70 -23.11 23.86
CA LEU A 92 -15.83 -22.22 23.59
C LEU A 92 -16.49 -22.52 22.23
N ASP A 93 -15.89 -23.37 21.40
CA ASP A 93 -16.38 -23.69 20.07
C ASP A 93 -17.44 -24.80 20.09
N GLU A 94 -18.67 -24.41 20.42
CA GLU A 94 -19.84 -25.30 20.39
C GLU A 94 -20.31 -25.66 18.98
N LEU A 95 -19.86 -24.92 17.94
CA LEU A 95 -20.36 -25.01 16.57
C LEU A 95 -19.35 -25.64 15.59
N GLY A 96 -18.17 -26.04 16.07
CA GLY A 96 -17.12 -26.66 15.24
C GLY A 96 -16.56 -25.73 14.17
N LEU A 97 -16.53 -24.41 14.44
CA LEU A 97 -16.04 -23.39 13.51
C LEU A 97 -14.51 -23.39 13.39
N LEU A 98 -13.81 -23.98 14.35
CA LEU A 98 -12.35 -24.00 14.41
C LEU A 98 -11.75 -25.32 13.92
N ASP A 99 -12.59 -26.32 13.59
CA ASP A 99 -12.13 -27.58 13.01
C ASP A 99 -11.82 -27.39 11.51
N GLU A 100 -10.67 -27.90 11.07
CA GLU A 100 -10.30 -27.92 9.65
C GLU A 100 -11.22 -28.90 8.90
N PRO A 101 -11.72 -28.55 7.69
CA PRO A 101 -12.45 -29.51 6.88
C PRO A 101 -11.54 -30.68 6.51
N GLU A 102 -12.00 -31.92 6.74
CA GLU A 102 -11.25 -33.14 6.38
C GLU A 102 -10.83 -33.09 4.91
N ALA A 103 -9.53 -33.27 4.67
CA ALA A 103 -8.96 -33.25 3.33
C ALA A 103 -9.58 -34.36 2.46
N PRO A 104 -9.87 -34.10 1.16
CA PRO A 104 -10.37 -35.12 0.26
C PRO A 104 -9.36 -36.26 0.13
N ALA A 105 -9.85 -37.49 0.30
CA ALA A 105 -9.02 -38.67 0.55
C ALA A 105 -8.24 -39.20 -0.67
N SER A 106 -8.42 -38.65 -1.88
CA SER A 106 -7.73 -39.16 -3.06
C SER A 106 -7.59 -38.16 -4.23
N LEU A 107 -6.55 -38.38 -5.05
CA LEU A 107 -6.24 -37.63 -6.27
C LEU A 107 -7.29 -37.83 -7.38
N GLU A 108 -8.11 -38.87 -7.27
CA GLU A 108 -9.13 -39.23 -8.26
C GLU A 108 -10.36 -38.30 -8.20
N ASP A 109 -10.71 -37.75 -7.02
CA ASP A 109 -11.81 -36.76 -6.89
C ASP A 109 -11.48 -35.40 -7.51
N LEU A 110 -10.20 -35.05 -7.65
CA LEU A 110 -9.75 -33.83 -8.36
C LEU A 110 -9.83 -33.97 -9.89
N LEU A 111 -9.89 -35.20 -10.39
CA LEU A 111 -9.81 -35.54 -11.81
C LEU A 111 -11.12 -36.08 -12.39
N SER A 112 -12.08 -36.49 -11.57
CA SER A 112 -13.35 -37.02 -12.04
C SER A 112 -14.46 -35.98 -12.11
N LEU A 113 -14.72 -35.55 -13.35
CA LEU A 113 -16.02 -35.10 -13.89
C LEU A 113 -16.47 -33.70 -13.43
N ASP A 114 -16.64 -32.70 -14.29
CA ASP A 114 -17.04 -32.71 -15.69
C ASP A 114 -16.73 -31.32 -16.28
N SER A 115 -16.37 -31.24 -17.57
CA SER A 115 -16.23 -30.02 -18.40
C SER A 115 -14.86 -29.35 -18.66
N ILE A 116 -13.73 -30.04 -18.47
CA ILE A 116 -12.51 -29.74 -19.28
C ILE A 116 -12.35 -30.82 -20.35
N GLY A 117 -13.44 -31.01 -21.10
CA GLY A 117 -13.46 -31.84 -22.31
C GLY A 117 -12.90 -31.04 -23.49
N ASP A 118 -11.85 -31.60 -24.09
CA ASP A 118 -11.72 -31.71 -25.55
C ASP A 118 -11.77 -30.41 -26.38
N GLY A 119 -10.75 -29.54 -26.26
CA GLY A 119 -10.70 -28.33 -27.09
C GLY A 119 -9.32 -27.78 -27.45
N LEU A 120 -8.23 -28.30 -26.87
CA LEU A 120 -6.88 -27.81 -27.18
C LEU A 120 -6.02 -28.98 -27.64
N GLY A 121 -6.15 -29.30 -28.93
CA GLY A 121 -5.24 -30.17 -29.69
C GLY A 121 -3.84 -29.57 -29.77
N LEU A 122 -3.20 -29.42 -28.60
CA LEU A 122 -1.94 -28.72 -28.40
C LEU A 122 -0.73 -29.65 -28.61
N LEU A 123 -0.96 -30.90 -29.01
CA LEU A 123 0.09 -31.91 -29.11
C LEU A 123 0.26 -32.50 -30.52
N ASP A 124 -0.35 -31.92 -31.56
CA ASP A 124 -0.15 -32.43 -32.92
C ASP A 124 -0.31 -31.36 -34.02
N ASP A 125 0.78 -30.66 -34.40
CA ASP A 125 1.01 -30.22 -35.80
C ASP A 125 2.50 -29.88 -36.08
N PRO A 126 3.15 -30.47 -37.11
CA PRO A 126 4.56 -30.26 -37.46
C PRO A 126 4.78 -29.30 -38.66
N SER A 127 4.11 -28.15 -38.72
CA SER A 127 4.20 -27.24 -39.88
C SER A 127 4.71 -25.81 -39.58
N GLY A 128 5.91 -25.48 -40.07
CA GLY A 128 6.20 -24.15 -40.63
C GLY A 128 6.62 -22.99 -39.73
N LEU A 129 7.04 -23.19 -38.47
CA LEU A 129 7.35 -22.10 -37.50
C LEU A 129 8.56 -21.20 -37.84
N HIS A 130 9.19 -21.33 -39.01
CA HIS A 130 10.45 -20.63 -39.35
C HIS A 130 10.44 -19.80 -40.64
N ASP A 131 9.29 -19.57 -41.28
CA ASP A 131 9.23 -18.73 -42.48
C ASP A 131 8.85 -17.28 -42.16
N VAL A 132 9.83 -16.36 -42.25
CA VAL A 132 9.70 -14.92 -41.94
C VAL A 132 9.59 -14.03 -43.18
N ALA A 133 9.46 -14.61 -44.37
CA ALA A 133 9.43 -13.86 -45.63
C ALA A 133 8.08 -13.12 -45.89
N ALA A 134 7.03 -13.44 -45.13
CA ALA A 134 5.68 -12.87 -45.30
C ALA A 134 5.34 -11.75 -44.29
N LEU A 135 6.28 -11.32 -43.44
CA LEU A 135 6.01 -10.28 -42.45
C LEU A 135 5.85 -8.91 -43.15
N PRO A 136 4.72 -8.18 -42.95
CA PRO A 136 4.54 -6.86 -43.52
C PRO A 136 5.60 -5.89 -42.97
N VAL A 137 6.21 -5.10 -43.85
CA VAL A 137 7.09 -3.98 -43.47
C VAL A 137 6.27 -3.01 -42.62
N ASP A 138 6.65 -2.85 -41.35
CA ASP A 138 6.00 -1.97 -40.37
C ASP A 138 6.19 -0.49 -40.75
N ARG A 139 5.43 -0.03 -41.75
CA ARG A 139 5.05 1.38 -41.85
C ARG A 139 4.02 1.59 -40.74
N ARG A 140 4.48 2.11 -39.60
CA ARG A 140 3.62 2.66 -38.56
C ARG A 140 2.91 3.92 -39.08
N THR A 141 2.04 3.77 -40.05
CA THR A 141 0.81 4.55 -40.09
C THR A 141 -0.01 4.06 -38.92
N HIS A 142 -0.34 4.96 -38.00
CA HIS A 142 -1.38 4.75 -36.99
C HIS A 142 -2.66 4.27 -37.69
N SER A 143 -2.80 2.95 -37.87
CA SER A 143 -4.02 2.37 -38.40
C SER A 143 -4.98 2.21 -37.24
N GLU A 144 -5.96 3.10 -37.27
CA GLU A 144 -7.19 3.13 -36.50
C GLU A 144 -7.84 1.73 -36.46
N THR A 145 -7.66 1.02 -35.35
CA THR A 145 -8.56 -0.08 -34.98
C THR A 145 -8.86 -0.01 -33.49
N GLY A 146 -10.07 0.45 -33.19
CA GLY A 146 -10.68 0.48 -31.85
C GLY A 146 -10.87 1.90 -31.35
N GLN A 147 -12.01 2.53 -31.69
CA GLN A 147 -12.54 3.78 -31.11
C GLN A 147 -11.46 4.69 -30.53
N GLY A 148 -10.72 5.37 -31.41
CA GLY A 148 -9.85 6.45 -30.96
C GLY A 148 -10.69 7.41 -30.12
N ALA A 149 -10.14 7.88 -29.00
CA ALA A 149 -10.76 8.83 -28.07
C ALA A 149 -11.04 10.18 -28.77
N GLN A 150 -11.96 10.17 -29.72
CA GLN A 150 -12.53 11.34 -30.36
C GLN A 150 -13.42 12.01 -29.32
N ARG A 151 -13.41 13.34 -29.35
CA ARG A 151 -14.28 14.14 -28.49
C ARG A 151 -15.67 14.10 -29.09
N GLU A 152 -16.61 13.54 -28.36
CA GLU A 152 -18.03 13.50 -28.73
C GLU A 152 -18.77 14.63 -28.02
N LYS A 153 -19.93 15.03 -28.54
CA LYS A 153 -20.76 16.04 -27.87
C LYS A 153 -21.37 15.39 -26.62
N CYS A 154 -21.23 16.03 -25.47
CA CYS A 154 -21.81 15.51 -24.23
C CYS A 154 -23.31 15.85 -24.18
N GLU A 155 -24.17 14.84 -24.05
CA GLU A 155 -25.62 15.02 -23.96
C GLU A 155 -26.06 15.52 -22.57
N ASP A 156 -25.32 15.16 -21.52
CA ASP A 156 -25.62 15.51 -20.12
C ASP A 156 -24.90 16.79 -19.65
N PHE A 157 -24.36 17.60 -20.57
CA PHE A 157 -23.46 18.71 -20.21
C PHE A 157 -24.10 19.74 -19.27
N ASP A 158 -25.42 19.92 -19.34
CA ASP A 158 -26.18 20.83 -18.47
C ASP A 158 -25.99 20.53 -16.98
N GLN A 159 -25.68 19.28 -16.62
CA GLN A 159 -25.40 18.87 -15.23
C GLN A 159 -23.99 19.28 -14.77
N PHE A 160 -23.04 19.38 -15.70
CA PHE A 160 -21.63 19.63 -15.42
C PHE A 160 -21.20 21.09 -15.66
N GLU A 161 -21.91 21.83 -16.52
CA GLU A 161 -21.72 23.25 -16.77
C GLU A 161 -21.62 24.10 -15.47
N PRO A 162 -22.51 23.96 -14.46
CA PRO A 162 -22.40 24.73 -13.23
C PRO A 162 -21.12 24.44 -12.44
N LEU A 163 -20.59 23.21 -12.51
CA LEU A 163 -19.37 22.82 -11.81
C LEU A 163 -18.13 23.52 -12.41
N PHE A 164 -18.06 23.63 -13.74
CA PHE A 164 -16.99 24.40 -14.39
C PHE A 164 -17.07 25.89 -14.05
N LYS A 165 -18.28 26.47 -14.04
CA LYS A 165 -18.49 27.86 -13.63
C LYS A 165 -18.05 28.11 -12.18
N GLN A 166 -18.40 27.19 -11.28
CA GLN A 166 -17.97 27.25 -9.89
C GLN A 166 -16.44 27.15 -9.77
N LYS A 167 -15.79 26.22 -10.47
CA LYS A 167 -14.33 26.06 -10.41
C LYS A 167 -13.57 27.25 -11.01
N HIS A 168 -14.10 27.86 -12.07
CA HIS A 168 -13.55 29.11 -12.61
C HIS A 168 -13.71 30.28 -11.62
N ALA A 169 -14.83 30.36 -10.90
CA ALA A 169 -15.00 31.34 -9.81
C ALA A 169 -14.03 31.08 -8.66
N GLU A 170 -13.87 29.82 -8.22
CA GLU A 170 -12.92 29.43 -7.18
C GLU A 170 -11.46 29.73 -7.56
N LEU A 171 -11.08 29.55 -8.83
CA LEU A 171 -9.76 29.94 -9.35
C LEU A 171 -9.57 31.46 -9.39
N ALA A 172 -10.60 32.23 -9.74
CA ALA A 172 -10.56 33.69 -9.77
C ALA A 172 -10.52 34.32 -8.37
N GLU A 173 -11.24 33.74 -7.41
CA GLU A 173 -11.26 34.12 -6.00
C GLU A 173 -10.00 33.66 -5.25
N GLY A 174 -9.18 32.80 -5.87
CA GLY A 174 -7.98 32.23 -5.26
C GLY A 174 -8.26 31.14 -4.22
N ALA A 175 -9.49 30.61 -4.17
CA ALA A 175 -9.87 29.45 -3.36
C ALA A 175 -9.40 28.12 -3.97
N ALA A 176 -9.06 28.10 -5.25
CA ALA A 176 -8.40 26.99 -5.95
C ALA A 176 -7.12 27.49 -6.66
N ARG A 177 -6.15 26.59 -6.88
CA ARG A 177 -4.92 26.87 -7.62
C ARG A 177 -4.59 25.75 -8.61
N LEU A 178 -3.84 26.11 -9.66
CA LEU A 178 -3.32 25.19 -10.66
C LEU A 178 -1.94 24.69 -10.23
N ILE A 179 -1.80 23.39 -10.01
CA ILE A 179 -0.50 22.76 -9.73
C ILE A 179 -0.07 21.91 -10.93
N PRO A 180 1.24 21.78 -11.23
CA PRO A 180 1.71 20.88 -12.28
C PRO A 180 1.30 19.43 -11.98
N PHE A 181 0.84 18.71 -13.00
CA PHE A 181 0.43 17.32 -12.88
C PHE A 181 1.59 16.43 -12.38
N ARG A 182 1.40 15.73 -11.26
CA ARG A 182 2.45 14.95 -10.58
C ARG A 182 2.42 13.44 -10.89
N GLY A 183 1.39 12.96 -11.59
CA GLY A 183 1.30 11.56 -12.02
C GLY A 183 -0.10 10.98 -11.87
N GLY A 184 -0.31 9.80 -12.47
CA GLY A 184 -1.64 9.20 -12.62
C GLY A 184 -2.37 8.73 -11.38
N GLN A 185 -1.82 8.92 -10.19
CA GLN A 185 -2.48 8.61 -8.93
C GLN A 185 -3.40 9.73 -8.42
N THR A 186 -3.26 10.94 -8.96
CA THR A 186 -4.15 12.07 -8.64
C THR A 186 -5.45 12.03 -9.45
N ILE A 187 -5.51 11.22 -10.51
CA ILE A 187 -6.71 11.03 -11.32
C ILE A 187 -7.73 10.22 -10.53
N ARG A 188 -8.76 10.89 -10.02
CA ARG A 188 -9.89 10.32 -9.29
C ARG A 188 -11.20 10.91 -9.80
N GLU A 189 -12.30 10.22 -9.55
CA GLU A 189 -13.63 10.76 -9.81
C GLU A 189 -13.83 12.09 -9.09
N GLY A 190 -14.43 13.06 -9.75
CA GLY A 190 -14.66 14.39 -9.20
C GLY A 190 -13.47 15.37 -9.34
N ALA A 191 -12.31 14.93 -9.84
CA ALA A 191 -11.14 15.78 -9.99
C ALA A 191 -11.19 16.66 -11.27
N PHE A 192 -10.59 17.84 -11.18
CA PHE A 192 -10.50 18.82 -12.27
C PHE A 192 -9.06 18.98 -12.73
N PHE A 193 -8.86 18.99 -14.04
CA PHE A 193 -7.56 19.19 -14.67
C PHE A 193 -7.67 20.24 -15.78
N VAL A 194 -6.54 20.82 -16.14
CA VAL A 194 -6.40 21.72 -17.30
C VAL A 194 -5.37 21.11 -18.23
N LEU A 195 -5.80 20.76 -19.44
CA LEU A 195 -4.94 20.21 -20.49
C LEU A 195 -4.98 21.14 -21.70
N ASN A 196 -3.82 21.64 -22.13
CA ASN A 196 -3.69 22.59 -23.25
C ASN A 196 -4.61 23.82 -23.11
N GLY A 197 -4.75 24.35 -21.90
CA GLY A 197 -5.59 25.52 -21.61
C GLY A 197 -7.10 25.24 -21.58
N MET A 198 -7.53 23.98 -21.70
CA MET A 198 -8.93 23.58 -21.60
C MET A 198 -9.18 22.82 -20.29
N MET A 199 -10.18 23.25 -19.52
CA MET A 199 -10.55 22.54 -18.29
C MET A 199 -11.34 21.27 -18.60
N MET A 200 -11.05 20.22 -17.84
CA MET A 200 -11.70 18.92 -17.90
C MET A 200 -12.02 18.37 -16.51
N PHE A 201 -13.08 17.59 -16.43
CA PHE A 201 -13.63 16.98 -15.23
C PHE A 201 -13.67 15.46 -15.40
N VAL A 202 -13.24 14.72 -14.37
CA VAL A 202 -13.33 13.26 -14.34
C VAL A 202 -14.70 12.87 -13.78
N ALA A 203 -15.64 12.54 -14.67
CA ALA A 203 -17.01 12.21 -14.27
C ALA A 203 -17.15 10.79 -13.71
N GLU A 204 -16.39 9.84 -14.27
CA GLU A 204 -16.47 8.42 -13.88
C GLU A 204 -15.13 7.73 -14.17
N VAL A 205 -14.69 6.89 -13.24
CA VAL A 205 -13.57 5.95 -13.39
C VAL A 205 -14.21 4.56 -13.48
N ARG A 206 -14.36 4.05 -14.70
CA ARG A 206 -14.97 2.73 -14.91
C ARG A 206 -14.08 1.63 -14.37
N GLU A 207 -14.72 0.51 -14.02
CA GLU A 207 -14.03 -0.68 -13.52
C GLU A 207 -12.89 -1.12 -14.45
N PRO A 208 -11.76 -1.58 -13.89
CA PRO A 208 -10.60 -1.97 -14.67
C PRO A 208 -10.93 -3.14 -15.62
N GLU A 209 -10.80 -2.91 -16.92
CA GLU A 209 -10.82 -3.98 -17.90
C GLU A 209 -9.48 -4.72 -17.86
N TYR A 210 -9.52 -6.01 -17.53
CA TYR A 210 -8.38 -6.91 -17.64
C TYR A 210 -8.34 -7.49 -19.06
N LYS A 211 -7.46 -6.95 -19.91
CA LYS A 211 -7.14 -7.63 -21.16
C LYS A 211 -5.98 -8.59 -20.93
N LYS A 212 -6.28 -9.89 -20.94
CA LYS A 212 -5.25 -10.93 -21.07
C LYS A 212 -4.59 -10.78 -22.43
N THR A 213 -3.41 -10.18 -22.45
CA THR A 213 -2.51 -10.26 -23.60
C THR A 213 -1.52 -11.38 -23.30
N THR A 214 -1.05 -12.10 -24.32
CA THR A 214 -0.22 -13.33 -24.26
C THR A 214 1.05 -13.24 -23.40
N VAL A 215 1.40 -12.06 -22.86
CA VAL A 215 2.66 -11.81 -22.13
C VAL A 215 2.46 -11.09 -20.78
N ARG A 216 1.37 -10.33 -20.55
CA ARG A 216 1.07 -9.63 -19.28
C ARG A 216 -0.42 -9.30 -19.14
N GLU A 217 -0.95 -9.38 -17.92
CA GLU A 217 -2.20 -8.70 -17.56
C GLU A 217 -1.94 -7.20 -17.40
N ASN A 218 -2.57 -6.40 -18.26
CA ASN A 218 -2.51 -4.95 -18.16
C ASN A 218 -3.86 -4.44 -17.62
N ARG A 219 -3.86 -3.87 -16.41
CA ARG A 219 -5.02 -3.20 -15.82
C ARG A 219 -5.32 -1.93 -16.61
N ARG A 220 -6.47 -1.88 -17.29
CA ARG A 220 -6.87 -0.71 -18.09
C ARG A 220 -8.15 -0.12 -17.52
N GLU A 221 -8.01 0.98 -16.79
CA GLU A 221 -9.14 1.78 -16.31
C GLU A 221 -9.54 2.79 -17.38
N ARG A 222 -10.81 2.78 -17.79
CA ARG A 222 -11.40 3.78 -18.69
C ARG A 222 -11.98 4.93 -17.87
N LEU A 223 -11.71 6.15 -18.30
CA LEU A 223 -12.20 7.38 -17.70
C LEU A 223 -13.24 8.02 -18.62
N ARG A 224 -14.36 8.49 -18.06
CA ARG A 224 -15.26 9.43 -18.73
C ARG A 224 -14.82 10.85 -18.37
N LEU A 225 -14.30 11.56 -19.36
CA LEU A 225 -13.77 12.91 -19.19
C LEU A 225 -14.71 13.89 -19.86
N ILE A 226 -15.15 14.90 -19.13
CA ILE A 226 -16.01 15.97 -19.65
C ILE A 226 -15.18 17.24 -19.76
N PHE A 227 -15.26 17.93 -20.88
CA PHE A 227 -14.54 19.17 -21.15
C PHE A 227 -15.48 20.38 -21.02
N GLU A 228 -14.92 21.52 -20.62
CA GLU A 228 -15.69 22.77 -20.45
C GLU A 228 -16.38 23.26 -21.74
N ASN A 229 -15.93 22.80 -22.91
CA ASN A 229 -16.50 23.16 -24.20
C ASN A 229 -17.72 22.29 -24.60
N GLY A 230 -18.27 21.51 -23.66
CA GLY A 230 -19.44 20.66 -23.92
C GLY A 230 -19.12 19.35 -24.65
N THR A 231 -17.86 18.95 -24.69
CA THR A 231 -17.47 17.65 -25.27
C THR A 231 -17.08 16.65 -24.20
N GLU A 232 -17.27 15.36 -24.47
CA GLU A 232 -16.79 14.28 -23.62
C GLU A 232 -15.83 13.36 -24.39
N SER A 233 -14.97 12.66 -23.66
CA SER A 233 -14.04 11.71 -24.22
C SER A 233 -13.86 10.54 -23.27
N ALA A 234 -14.00 9.33 -23.81
CA ALA A 234 -13.68 8.10 -23.09
C ALA A 234 -12.21 7.74 -23.34
N MET A 235 -11.35 7.88 -22.34
CA MET A 235 -9.91 7.63 -22.48
C MET A 235 -9.37 6.73 -21.37
N TYR A 236 -8.39 5.89 -21.69
CA TYR A 236 -7.68 5.13 -20.66
C TYR A 236 -6.83 6.04 -19.76
N ARG A 237 -6.77 5.74 -18.46
CA ARG A 237 -5.96 6.50 -17.48
C ARG A 237 -4.50 6.62 -17.91
N GLN A 238 -3.92 5.54 -18.43
CA GLN A 238 -2.55 5.53 -18.92
C GLN A 238 -2.35 6.45 -20.14
N SER A 239 -3.32 6.52 -21.05
CA SER A 239 -3.27 7.45 -22.18
C SER A 239 -3.39 8.90 -21.76
N LEU A 240 -4.21 9.19 -20.73
CA LEU A 240 -4.30 10.53 -20.15
C LEU A 240 -2.97 10.95 -19.50
N ASN A 241 -2.32 10.05 -18.75
CA ASN A 241 -0.98 10.29 -18.19
C ASN A 241 0.07 10.61 -19.25
N ILE A 242 0.08 9.85 -20.35
CA ILE A 242 1.01 10.07 -21.45
C ILE A 242 0.78 11.46 -22.07
N ARG A 243 -0.48 11.86 -22.29
CA ARG A 243 -0.81 13.20 -22.82
C ARG A 243 -0.37 14.33 -21.90
N PHE A 244 -0.45 14.14 -20.58
CA PHE A 244 0.08 15.11 -19.63
C PHE A 244 1.61 15.22 -19.66
N GLY A 245 2.33 14.17 -20.11
CA GLY A 245 3.78 14.16 -20.26
C GLY A 245 4.30 14.59 -21.64
N GLU A 246 3.48 14.51 -22.69
CA GLU A 246 3.87 14.86 -24.09
C GLU A 246 3.66 16.34 -24.44
N GLY A 247 2.79 17.06 -23.71
CA GLY A 247 2.42 18.45 -24.00
C GLY A 247 3.02 19.49 -23.06
N ASP A 248 2.71 20.76 -23.31
CA ASP A 248 2.97 21.87 -22.37
C ASP A 248 2.14 21.60 -21.11
N GLY A 249 2.84 21.33 -20.00
CA GLY A 249 2.38 20.53 -18.86
C GLY A 249 0.94 20.78 -18.43
N GLY A 250 0.15 19.71 -18.33
CA GLY A 250 -1.19 19.84 -17.77
C GLY A 250 -1.14 20.15 -16.28
N TYR A 251 -2.17 20.83 -15.83
CA TYR A 251 -2.32 21.27 -14.45
C TYR A 251 -3.49 20.54 -13.80
N GLU A 252 -3.38 20.33 -12.50
CA GLU A 252 -4.47 19.85 -11.65
C GLU A 252 -5.04 21.05 -10.88
N VAL A 253 -6.37 21.14 -10.85
CA VAL A 253 -7.09 22.18 -10.10
C VAL A 253 -7.33 21.65 -8.70
N VAL A 254 -6.61 22.18 -7.72
CA VAL A 254 -6.72 21.79 -6.31
C VAL A 254 -7.28 22.93 -5.48
N PRO A 255 -8.16 22.66 -4.49
CA PRO A 255 -8.58 23.69 -3.55
C PRO A 255 -7.38 24.14 -2.70
N VAL A 256 -7.35 25.40 -2.27
CA VAL A 256 -6.24 25.93 -1.45
C VAL A 256 -6.14 25.24 -0.09
N SER A 257 -7.26 24.74 0.46
CA SER A 257 -7.26 23.87 1.65
C SER A 257 -6.59 22.51 1.42
N TYR A 258 -6.42 22.09 0.16
CA TYR A 258 -5.67 20.88 -0.19
C TYR A 258 -4.18 21.05 0.06
N GLU A 259 -3.65 22.27 -0.04
CA GLU A 259 -2.28 22.57 0.40
C GLU A 259 -2.14 22.52 1.92
N GLU A 260 -3.15 22.84 2.73
CA GLU A 260 -3.04 22.66 4.19
C GLU A 260 -3.03 21.17 4.58
N LEU A 261 -3.65 20.30 3.79
CA LEU A 261 -3.57 18.84 3.94
C LEU A 261 -2.29 18.22 3.32
N LEU A 262 -1.65 18.88 2.35
CA LEU A 262 -0.42 18.44 1.69
C LEU A 262 0.85 19.13 2.23
N ALA A 263 0.73 20.25 2.93
CA ALA A 263 1.84 20.94 3.61
C ALA A 263 2.37 20.13 4.80
N ASP A 264 1.56 19.18 5.29
CA ASP A 264 1.97 18.16 6.25
C ASP A 264 2.76 17.01 5.62
N ASP A 265 2.97 16.95 4.29
CA ASP A 265 3.96 16.05 3.68
C ASP A 265 5.39 16.57 3.90
N VAL A 266 5.87 16.40 5.13
CA VAL A 266 7.26 16.66 5.48
C VAL A 266 8.12 15.70 4.65
N ALA A 267 8.94 16.27 3.77
CA ALA A 267 9.97 15.53 3.04
C ALA A 267 10.81 14.76 4.06
N THR A 268 10.59 13.45 4.14
CA THR A 268 11.11 12.63 5.23
C THR A 268 12.55 12.23 4.93
N GLY A 269 12.89 12.10 3.64
CA GLY A 269 14.25 11.83 3.19
C GLY A 269 14.34 11.28 1.76
N TRP A 270 15.42 10.54 1.53
CA TRP A 270 15.76 9.88 0.27
C TRP A 270 15.97 8.39 0.51
N VAL A 271 15.27 7.57 -0.26
CA VAL A 271 15.61 6.16 -0.45
C VAL A 271 16.63 6.09 -1.56
N TYR A 272 17.73 5.40 -1.32
CA TYR A 272 18.81 5.29 -2.28
C TYR A 272 19.15 3.83 -2.56
N VAL A 273 19.52 3.56 -3.80
CA VAL A 273 19.99 2.25 -4.28
C VAL A 273 21.42 2.43 -4.75
N LEU A 274 22.35 1.73 -4.12
CA LEU A 274 23.78 1.81 -4.43
C LEU A 274 24.31 0.50 -4.98
N ARG A 275 25.35 0.62 -5.80
CA ARG A 275 26.18 -0.48 -6.29
C ARG A 275 27.57 -0.39 -5.68
N SER A 276 28.11 -1.52 -5.22
CA SER A 276 29.51 -1.57 -4.75
C SER A 276 30.46 -1.51 -5.93
N LEU A 277 31.55 -0.75 -5.78
CA LEU A 277 32.69 -0.74 -6.69
C LEU A 277 33.88 -1.52 -6.09
N SER A 278 33.63 -2.51 -5.25
CA SER A 278 34.66 -3.37 -4.69
C SER A 278 35.25 -4.31 -5.74
N ASP A 279 36.56 -4.48 -5.73
CA ASP A 279 37.29 -5.44 -6.58
C ASP A 279 37.26 -6.87 -6.01
N ASP A 280 36.66 -7.08 -4.84
CA ASP A 280 36.55 -8.42 -4.23
C ASP A 280 35.78 -9.38 -5.17
N PRO A 281 36.35 -10.53 -5.55
CA PRO A 281 35.67 -11.55 -6.36
C PRO A 281 34.28 -11.96 -5.85
N GLN A 282 34.06 -11.95 -4.54
CA GLN A 282 32.78 -12.35 -3.94
C GLN A 282 31.66 -11.32 -4.16
N ILE A 283 32.03 -10.07 -4.41
CA ILE A 283 31.12 -8.92 -4.60
C ILE A 283 31.01 -8.59 -6.09
N SER A 284 32.14 -8.45 -6.78
CA SER A 284 32.24 -8.03 -8.18
C SER A 284 31.56 -9.01 -9.16
N MET A 285 31.51 -10.30 -8.83
CA MET A 285 30.83 -11.31 -9.67
C MET A 285 29.30 -11.20 -9.61
N ARG A 286 28.73 -10.52 -8.60
CA ARG A 286 27.27 -10.45 -8.37
C ARG A 286 26.66 -9.23 -9.05
N LYS A 287 26.10 -9.43 -10.25
CA LYS A 287 25.56 -8.33 -11.08
C LYS A 287 24.36 -7.59 -10.50
N ASN A 288 23.53 -8.29 -9.72
CA ASN A 288 22.29 -7.73 -9.15
C ASN A 288 22.42 -7.42 -7.65
N LEU A 289 23.64 -7.19 -7.18
CA LEU A 289 23.88 -6.87 -5.79
C LEU A 289 23.75 -5.37 -5.55
N TYR A 290 22.74 -4.99 -4.76
CA TYR A 290 22.48 -3.60 -4.44
C TYR A 290 22.33 -3.39 -2.94
N LYS A 291 22.80 -2.23 -2.49
CA LYS A 291 22.49 -1.72 -1.15
C LYS A 291 21.27 -0.82 -1.24
N ILE A 292 20.26 -1.08 -0.43
CA ILE A 292 19.08 -0.21 -0.34
C ILE A 292 19.08 0.41 1.04
N GLY A 293 18.97 1.73 1.12
CA GLY A 293 18.99 2.44 2.38
C GLY A 293 18.19 3.73 2.33
N PHE A 294 18.07 4.35 3.50
CA PHE A 294 17.36 5.61 3.68
C PHE A 294 18.30 6.67 4.27
N SER A 295 18.15 7.93 3.85
CA SER A 295 18.83 9.07 4.45
C SER A 295 17.91 10.28 4.57
N THR A 296 17.98 10.98 5.70
CA THR A 296 17.36 12.31 5.86
C THR A 296 18.22 13.43 5.27
N THR A 297 19.45 13.13 4.83
CA THR A 297 20.40 14.06 4.21
C THR A 297 20.66 13.69 2.76
N PRO A 298 21.16 14.61 1.90
CA PRO A 298 21.53 14.28 0.53
C PRO A 298 22.44 13.05 0.45
N VAL A 299 22.12 12.13 -0.45
CA VAL A 299 22.74 10.80 -0.54
C VAL A 299 24.26 10.92 -0.75
N GLU A 300 24.70 11.90 -1.54
CA GLU A 300 26.10 12.17 -1.83
C GLU A 300 26.90 12.45 -0.56
N LYS A 301 26.30 13.16 0.40
CA LYS A 301 26.92 13.41 1.72
C LYS A 301 26.93 12.16 2.59
N ARG A 302 25.88 11.33 2.52
CA ARG A 302 25.76 10.09 3.30
C ARG A 302 26.81 9.04 2.90
N ILE A 303 27.17 8.99 1.62
CA ILE A 303 28.13 8.01 1.06
C ILE A 303 29.56 8.53 0.94
N ALA A 304 29.84 9.78 1.31
CA ALA A 304 31.15 10.41 1.13
C ALA A 304 32.32 9.63 1.77
N ASN A 305 32.05 8.89 2.85
CA ASN A 305 33.02 8.07 3.56
C ASN A 305 32.81 6.55 3.40
N ALA A 306 32.04 6.13 2.37
CA ALA A 306 31.67 4.72 2.17
C ALA A 306 32.86 3.75 2.14
N LYS A 307 33.98 4.16 1.52
CA LYS A 307 35.21 3.34 1.42
C LYS A 307 35.80 2.90 2.77
N ASN A 308 35.50 3.61 3.85
CA ASN A 308 36.04 3.33 5.18
C ASN A 308 34.98 2.72 6.13
N GLU A 309 33.76 2.51 5.65
CA GLU A 309 32.63 2.09 6.47
C GLU A 309 32.27 0.61 6.19
N PRO A 310 32.20 -0.25 7.23
CA PRO A 310 31.87 -1.67 7.04
C PRO A 310 30.51 -1.90 6.38
N THR A 311 29.53 -1.01 6.59
CA THR A 311 28.19 -1.12 5.99
C THR A 311 28.17 -0.95 4.46
N TYR A 312 29.24 -0.36 3.90
CA TYR A 312 29.45 -0.25 2.46
C TYR A 312 30.53 -1.21 1.95
N LEU A 313 30.77 -2.28 2.70
CA LEU A 313 31.73 -3.34 2.36
C LEU A 313 33.19 -2.84 2.29
N MET A 314 33.52 -1.73 2.93
CA MET A 314 34.84 -1.10 2.89
C MET A 314 35.29 -0.72 1.47
N ALA A 315 34.33 -0.36 0.61
CA ALA A 315 34.59 -0.03 -0.79
C ALA A 315 33.83 1.25 -1.22
N PRO A 316 34.30 1.93 -2.27
CA PRO A 316 33.52 2.99 -2.91
C PRO A 316 32.19 2.45 -3.43
N VAL A 317 31.18 3.31 -3.49
CA VAL A 317 29.84 2.97 -3.95
C VAL A 317 29.36 4.00 -4.97
N GLU A 318 28.55 3.53 -5.91
CA GLU A 318 27.92 4.34 -6.95
C GLU A 318 26.42 4.46 -6.69
N ILE A 319 25.86 5.65 -6.87
CA ILE A 319 24.42 5.89 -6.80
C ILE A 319 23.80 5.39 -8.10
N VAL A 320 22.96 4.37 -8.00
CA VAL A 320 22.21 3.83 -9.15
C VAL A 320 20.90 4.58 -9.30
N GLU A 321 20.12 4.67 -8.23
CA GLU A 321 18.85 5.40 -8.19
C GLU A 321 18.60 6.03 -6.82
N THR A 322 17.84 7.12 -6.84
CA THR A 322 17.43 7.86 -5.65
C THR A 322 15.96 8.25 -5.77
N TYR A 323 15.18 8.00 -4.73
CA TYR A 323 13.76 8.33 -4.65
C TYR A 323 13.52 9.24 -3.46
N ARG A 324 12.76 10.32 -3.68
CA ARG A 324 12.38 11.23 -2.61
C ARG A 324 11.09 10.75 -1.97
N THR A 325 11.09 10.63 -0.64
CA THR A 325 9.92 10.14 0.12
C THR A 325 9.32 11.21 1.01
N TYR A 326 8.02 11.13 1.19
CA TYR A 326 7.20 12.05 1.98
C TYR A 326 6.42 11.25 3.02
N ASN A 327 6.27 11.80 4.23
CA ASN A 327 5.54 11.18 5.35
C ASN A 327 5.84 9.70 5.66
N MET A 328 7.07 9.23 5.37
CA MET A 328 7.47 7.85 5.66
C MET A 328 8.19 7.72 7.00
N LYS A 329 7.76 6.73 7.81
CA LYS A 329 8.52 6.27 8.98
C LYS A 329 9.70 5.42 8.51
N THR A 330 10.92 5.89 8.77
CA THR A 330 12.18 5.25 8.34
C THR A 330 12.29 3.79 8.79
N SER A 331 11.91 3.50 10.04
CA SER A 331 11.91 2.16 10.60
C SER A 331 10.93 1.21 9.92
N ALA A 332 9.76 1.71 9.49
CA ALA A 332 8.78 0.90 8.79
C ALA A 332 9.26 0.53 7.38
N LEU A 333 9.88 1.48 6.67
CA LEU A 333 10.50 1.22 5.36
C LEU A 333 11.59 0.16 5.46
N GLU A 334 12.50 0.29 6.42
CA GLU A 334 13.59 -0.65 6.64
C GLU A 334 13.05 -2.05 6.95
N HIS A 335 12.08 -2.16 7.86
CA HIS A 335 11.41 -3.43 8.16
C HIS A 335 10.74 -4.06 6.94
N LEU A 336 10.05 -3.27 6.10
CA LEU A 336 9.40 -3.77 4.90
C LEU A 336 10.41 -4.29 3.88
N LEU A 337 11.49 -3.55 3.63
CA LEU A 337 12.56 -3.98 2.73
C LEU A 337 13.23 -5.27 3.23
N HIS A 338 13.53 -5.37 4.53
CA HIS A 338 14.09 -6.58 5.11
C HIS A 338 13.15 -7.77 5.04
N ARG A 339 11.84 -7.56 5.24
CA ARG A 339 10.83 -8.63 5.15
C ARG A 339 10.67 -9.11 3.71
N VAL A 340 10.46 -8.18 2.77
CA VAL A 340 10.21 -8.50 1.36
C VAL A 340 11.41 -9.19 0.73
N PHE A 341 12.62 -8.70 1.00
CA PHE A 341 13.86 -9.22 0.42
C PHE A 341 14.65 -10.15 1.37
N ALA A 342 14.00 -10.69 2.41
CA ALA A 342 14.66 -11.54 3.41
C ALA A 342 15.44 -12.71 2.77
N GLY A 343 14.84 -13.36 1.77
CA GLY A 343 15.43 -14.49 1.04
C GLY A 343 16.61 -14.12 0.12
N ALA A 344 16.71 -12.85 -0.28
CA ALA A 344 17.74 -12.35 -1.19
C ALA A 344 18.88 -11.59 -0.49
N ARG A 345 18.87 -11.57 0.85
CA ARG A 345 19.85 -10.80 1.62
C ARG A 345 21.24 -11.44 1.53
N LEU A 346 22.24 -10.60 1.25
CA LEU A 346 23.64 -11.00 1.26
C LEU A 346 24.08 -11.33 2.69
N ARG A 347 24.64 -12.52 2.90
CA ARG A 347 25.17 -12.96 4.19
C ARG A 347 26.69 -12.99 4.13
N ILE A 348 27.32 -11.84 4.38
CA ILE A 348 28.77 -11.71 4.50
C ILE A 348 29.08 -10.96 5.80
N ASN A 349 30.14 -11.41 6.49
CA ASN A 349 30.72 -10.68 7.61
C ASN A 349 31.89 -9.86 7.08
N GLN A 350 31.88 -8.55 7.31
CA GLN A 350 33.00 -7.68 6.94
C GLN A 350 33.79 -7.24 8.16
N THR A 351 35.12 -7.31 8.09
CA THR A 351 35.98 -6.86 9.18
C THR A 351 36.30 -5.39 8.99
N GLY A 352 35.98 -4.56 9.99
CA GLY A 352 36.33 -3.14 10.00
C GLY A 352 37.83 -2.93 10.16
N THR A 353 38.28 -1.69 9.94
CA THR A 353 39.68 -1.26 10.16
C THR A 353 40.12 -1.39 11.62
N ASP A 354 39.18 -1.55 12.54
CA ASP A 354 39.38 -1.78 13.97
C ASP A 354 39.49 -3.28 14.34
N GLY A 355 39.40 -4.18 13.36
CA GLY A 355 39.48 -5.63 13.56
C GLY A 355 38.16 -6.27 14.05
N ARG A 356 37.07 -5.52 14.13
CA ARG A 356 35.75 -6.05 14.51
C ARG A 356 34.97 -6.54 13.30
N SER A 357 34.23 -7.63 13.45
CA SER A 357 33.36 -8.17 12.40
C SER A 357 31.97 -7.56 12.46
N TYR A 358 31.51 -7.04 11.33
CA TYR A 358 30.20 -6.42 11.14
C TYR A 358 29.35 -7.26 10.18
N ASN A 359 28.10 -7.51 10.55
CA ASN A 359 27.14 -8.16 9.66
C ASN A 359 26.40 -7.10 8.86
N VAL A 360 26.48 -7.15 7.53
CA VAL A 360 25.82 -6.14 6.70
C VAL A 360 24.46 -6.67 6.27
N THR A 361 23.40 -6.03 6.76
CA THR A 361 22.01 -6.49 6.57
C THR A 361 21.31 -5.83 5.38
N GLU A 362 21.87 -4.74 4.87
CA GLU A 362 21.24 -3.83 3.91
C GLU A 362 21.61 -4.11 2.44
N TRP A 363 22.23 -5.26 2.17
CA TRP A 363 22.61 -5.67 0.81
C TRP A 363 21.74 -6.83 0.33
N PHE A 364 21.20 -6.70 -0.88
CA PHE A 364 20.24 -7.64 -1.45
C PHE A 364 20.64 -7.99 -2.88
N GLU A 365 20.53 -9.27 -3.24
CA GLU A 365 20.75 -9.77 -4.59
C GLU A 365 19.42 -9.83 -5.35
N VAL A 366 19.01 -8.68 -5.88
CA VAL A 366 17.68 -8.45 -6.46
C VAL A 366 17.83 -7.63 -7.75
N PRO A 367 17.16 -7.99 -8.86
CA PRO A 367 17.18 -7.17 -10.07
C PRO A 367 16.65 -5.76 -9.84
N LEU A 368 17.28 -4.76 -10.46
CA LEU A 368 16.92 -3.34 -10.26
C LEU A 368 15.44 -3.02 -10.53
N HIS A 369 14.84 -3.65 -11.55
CA HIS A 369 13.43 -3.42 -11.88
C HIS A 369 12.47 -3.90 -10.77
N VAL A 370 12.84 -4.94 -10.02
CA VAL A 370 12.08 -5.44 -8.87
C VAL A 370 12.20 -4.47 -7.69
N ILE A 371 13.39 -3.89 -7.49
CA ILE A 371 13.61 -2.86 -6.46
C ILE A 371 12.73 -1.64 -6.76
N ARG A 372 12.68 -1.16 -8.01
CA ARG A 372 11.75 -0.08 -8.43
C ARG A 372 10.30 -0.40 -8.07
N GLN A 373 9.83 -1.58 -8.47
CA GLN A 373 8.46 -2.03 -8.17
C GLN A 373 8.19 -2.09 -6.67
N ALA A 374 9.13 -2.61 -5.88
CA ALA A 374 8.98 -2.67 -4.43
C ALA A 374 8.86 -1.27 -3.83
N ILE A 375 9.68 -0.32 -4.25
CA ILE A 375 9.63 1.06 -3.76
C ILE A 375 8.30 1.71 -4.12
N GLU A 376 7.80 1.51 -5.34
CA GLU A 376 6.47 2.00 -5.75
C GLU A 376 5.34 1.41 -4.89
N LEU A 377 5.37 0.09 -4.63
CA LEU A 377 4.40 -0.58 -3.77
C LEU A 377 4.50 -0.14 -2.31
N ILE A 378 5.70 0.18 -1.82
CA ILE A 378 5.91 0.73 -0.46
C ILE A 378 5.31 2.13 -0.37
N THR A 379 5.47 2.96 -1.41
CA THR A 379 4.83 4.29 -1.47
C THR A 379 3.30 4.19 -1.48
N ASN A 380 2.74 3.16 -2.12
CA ASN A 380 1.29 2.95 -2.18
C ASN A 380 0.72 2.18 -0.98
N GLY A 381 1.58 1.61 -0.12
CA GLY A 381 1.19 0.78 1.03
C GLY A 381 0.75 -0.65 0.70
N GLU A 382 0.75 -1.04 -0.58
CA GLU A 382 0.31 -2.37 -1.05
C GLU A 382 1.40 -3.46 -0.90
N ILE A 383 2.65 -3.09 -0.58
CA ILE A 383 3.77 -4.02 -0.42
C ILE A 383 3.55 -5.09 0.69
N VAL A 384 2.60 -4.87 1.59
CA VAL A 384 2.36 -5.76 2.75
C VAL A 384 2.04 -7.18 2.28
N ASP A 385 1.37 -7.32 1.14
CA ASP A 385 0.95 -8.61 0.59
C ASP A 385 1.95 -9.15 -0.44
N TYR A 386 3.17 -8.62 -0.52
CA TYR A 386 4.18 -9.09 -1.47
C TYR A 386 5.44 -9.60 -0.79
N SER A 387 6.03 -10.65 -1.38
CA SER A 387 7.34 -11.19 -1.00
C SER A 387 8.19 -11.43 -2.25
N TYR A 388 9.51 -11.37 -2.10
CA TYR A 388 10.41 -11.64 -3.22
C TYR A 388 10.67 -13.14 -3.35
N ALA A 389 10.26 -13.72 -4.48
CA ALA A 389 10.60 -15.08 -4.86
C ALA A 389 11.97 -15.09 -5.56
N THR A 390 12.97 -15.69 -4.93
CA THR A 390 14.35 -15.73 -5.46
C THR A 390 14.44 -16.55 -6.75
N ASP A 391 13.63 -17.61 -6.86
CA ASP A 391 13.59 -18.50 -8.04
C ASP A 391 13.01 -17.79 -9.28
N LEU A 392 11.95 -17.00 -9.08
CA LEU A 392 11.28 -16.26 -10.15
C LEU A 392 11.91 -14.89 -10.40
N ARG A 393 12.76 -14.41 -9.48
CA ARG A 393 13.37 -13.08 -9.49
C ARG A 393 12.31 -11.97 -9.64
N SER A 394 11.18 -12.14 -8.97
CA SER A 394 10.04 -11.22 -9.03
C SER A 394 9.36 -11.10 -7.68
N LEU A 395 8.62 -10.00 -7.48
CA LEU A 395 7.68 -9.92 -6.37
C LEU A 395 6.49 -10.82 -6.69
N VAL A 396 6.16 -11.69 -5.76
CA VAL A 396 4.96 -12.53 -5.80
C VAL A 396 4.03 -12.08 -4.69
N PRO A 397 2.71 -12.07 -4.92
CA PRO A 397 1.75 -11.96 -3.84
C PRO A 397 2.04 -13.08 -2.85
N THR A 398 2.19 -12.71 -1.59
CA THR A 398 2.22 -13.63 -0.45
C THR A 398 0.79 -14.12 -0.35
N MET A 399 0.48 -15.23 -1.02
CA MET A 399 -0.84 -15.85 -0.87
C MET A 399 -0.97 -16.24 0.60
N SER A 400 -1.88 -15.54 1.29
CA SER A 400 -2.42 -15.96 2.57
C SER A 400 -3.23 -17.23 2.38
#